data_AF-A0A2H9NV34-F1
#
_entry.id   AF-A0A2H9NV34-F1
#
_cell.length_a   1.000
_cell.length_b   1.000
_cell.length_c   1.000
_cell.angle_alpha   90.00
_cell.angle_beta   90.00
_cell.angle_gamma   90.00
#
_symmetry.space_group_name_H-M   'P 1'
#
loop_
_entity.id
_entity.type
_entity.pdbx_description
1 polymer ?
#
loop_
_entity_poly.entity_id
_entity_poly.type
_entity_poly.pdbx_seq_one_letter_code
_entity_poly.pdbx_strand_id
1 'polypeptide(L)'
;MKILSKNMKKGHVVLQVETLDDLWYLSELIEKGDIVKGKTVRKIKLGKETDRDAKVVKKTVFLSIRVAGTEFHEFSDVLRVGGTVTEGPDDVARGTHHTFSLSPGSAITLEKPKWYEFHLQKLEDARKADAPQLIVCAHDRSEAVFFLVK
;
A
#
# COMPACT_ATOMS: atom_id res chain seq x y z
N MET A 1 -3.22 -6.07 8.30
CA MET A 1 -1.98 -5.42 7.78
C MET A 1 -0.73 -5.84 8.52
N LYS A 2 0.34 -6.16 7.77
CA LYS A 2 1.64 -6.53 8.35
C LYS A 2 2.66 -5.39 8.29
N ILE A 3 3.19 -5.03 9.46
CA ILE A 3 4.31 -4.09 9.58
C ILE A 3 5.62 -4.89 9.50
N LEU A 4 6.37 -4.74 8.41
CA LEU A 4 7.64 -5.44 8.19
C LEU A 4 8.81 -4.76 8.92
N SER A 5 8.80 -3.42 8.96
CA SER A 5 9.82 -2.64 9.65
C SER A 5 9.27 -1.27 10.02
N LYS A 6 9.66 -0.74 11.17
CA LYS A 6 9.23 0.57 11.67
C LYS A 6 10.45 1.33 12.18
N ASN A 7 10.82 2.42 11.50
CA ASN A 7 11.93 3.29 11.92
C ASN A 7 11.45 4.73 12.07
N MET A 8 10.93 5.04 13.26
CA MET A 8 10.39 6.36 13.58
C MET A 8 11.45 7.46 13.60
N LYS A 9 12.72 7.12 13.90
CA LYS A 9 13.84 8.09 13.88
C LYS A 9 14.10 8.61 12.46
N LYS A 10 13.90 7.77 11.45
CA LYS A 10 14.04 8.11 10.03
C LYS A 10 12.70 8.42 9.36
N GLY A 11 11.59 8.38 10.10
CA GLY A 11 10.26 8.71 9.59
C GLY A 11 9.68 7.74 8.56
N HIS A 12 10.15 6.50 8.47
CA HIS A 12 9.63 5.52 7.51
C HIS A 12 9.13 4.22 8.15
N VAL A 13 8.12 3.64 7.52
CA VAL A 13 7.50 2.37 7.88
C VAL A 13 7.36 1.51 6.63
N VAL A 14 7.74 0.25 6.72
CA VAL A 14 7.58 -0.75 5.65
C VAL A 14 6.35 -1.59 5.98
N LEU A 15 5.39 -1.60 5.06
CA LEU A 15 4.08 -2.21 5.22
C LEU A 15 3.85 -3.23 4.11
N GLN A 16 3.16 -4.32 4.45
CA GLN A 16 2.62 -5.29 3.51
C GLN A 16 1.11 -5.38 3.68
N VAL A 17 0.40 -5.24 2.56
CA VAL A 17 -1.05 -5.39 2.48
C VAL A 17 -1.38 -6.87 2.55
N GLU A 18 -2.26 -7.27 3.46
CA GLU A 18 -2.73 -8.66 3.61
C GLU A 18 -4.21 -8.78 3.24
N THR A 19 -5.03 -7.79 3.58
CA THR A 19 -6.48 -7.79 3.36
C THR A 19 -6.97 -6.57 2.59
N LEU A 20 -8.27 -6.54 2.25
CA LEU A 20 -8.91 -5.39 1.61
C LEU A 20 -9.03 -4.20 2.56
N ASP A 21 -9.34 -4.46 3.83
CA ASP A 21 -9.45 -3.43 4.87
C ASP A 21 -8.13 -2.67 5.01
N ASP A 22 -6.99 -3.35 4.84
CA ASP A 22 -5.67 -2.71 4.82
C ASP A 22 -5.55 -1.62 3.75
N LEU A 23 -6.17 -1.81 2.58
CA LEU A 23 -6.17 -0.80 1.53
C LEU A 23 -6.95 0.44 1.95
N TRP A 24 -8.07 0.26 2.67
CA TRP A 24 -8.82 1.37 3.24
C TRP A 24 -7.97 2.12 4.28
N TYR A 25 -7.31 1.41 5.21
CA TYR A 25 -6.41 2.03 6.17
C TYR A 25 -5.26 2.78 5.50
N LEU A 26 -4.65 2.21 4.45
CA LEU A 26 -3.60 2.88 3.68
C LEU A 26 -4.11 4.13 2.96
N SER A 27 -5.34 4.12 2.46
CA SER A 27 -5.94 5.27 1.78
C SER A 27 -6.08 6.47 2.71
N GLU A 28 -6.37 6.22 3.99
CA GLU A 28 -6.45 7.26 5.01
C GLU A 28 -5.10 7.64 5.62
N LEU A 29 -4.15 6.70 5.64
CA LEU A 29 -2.83 6.92 6.22
C LEU A 29 -1.92 7.71 5.27
N ILE A 30 -2.05 7.49 3.95
CA ILE A 30 -1.23 8.13 2.94
C ILE A 30 -1.80 9.52 2.62
N GLU A 31 -1.00 10.55 2.85
CA GLU A 31 -1.40 11.94 2.65
C GLU A 31 -0.60 12.59 1.52
N LYS A 32 -1.14 13.68 0.97
CA LYS A 32 -0.46 14.49 -0.04
C LYS A 32 0.87 15.02 0.52
N GLY A 33 1.95 14.82 -0.23
CA GLY A 33 3.30 15.25 0.15
C GLY A 33 4.15 14.17 0.79
N ASP A 34 3.56 13.04 1.20
CA ASP A 34 4.30 11.87 1.68
C ASP A 34 5.15 11.26 0.56
N ILE A 35 6.14 10.44 0.95
CA ILE A 35 6.93 9.65 0.01
C ILE A 35 6.53 8.20 0.13
N VAL A 36 6.10 7.60 -0.98
CA VAL A 36 5.82 6.18 -1.09
C VAL A 36 6.86 5.54 -1.99
N LYS A 37 7.50 4.48 -1.48
CA LYS A 37 8.50 3.70 -2.21
C LYS A 37 8.02 2.27 -2.40
N GLY A 38 8.30 1.70 -3.56
CA GLY A 38 7.84 0.35 -3.85
C GLY A 38 8.43 -0.22 -5.14
N LYS A 39 8.29 -1.53 -5.28
CA LYS A 39 8.61 -2.22 -6.54
C LYS A 39 7.44 -2.05 -7.50
N THR A 40 7.75 -1.73 -8.75
CA THR A 40 6.76 -1.67 -9.83
C THR A 40 7.34 -2.25 -11.11
N VAL A 41 6.46 -2.73 -11.99
CA VAL A 41 6.86 -3.28 -13.28
C VAL A 41 6.62 -2.22 -14.33
N ARG A 42 7.68 -1.80 -15.02
CA ARG A 42 7.60 -0.85 -16.13
C ARG A 42 7.89 -1.55 -17.45
N LYS A 43 7.13 -1.18 -18.48
CA LYS A 43 7.37 -1.60 -19.86
C LYS A 43 8.35 -0.63 -20.50
N ILE A 44 9.52 -1.11 -20.88
CA ILE A 44 10.54 -0.35 -21.60
C ILE A 44 10.47 -0.79 -23.06
N LYS A 45 10.24 0.15 -23.97
CA LYS A 45 10.35 -0.10 -25.41
C LYS A 45 11.84 -0.01 -25.78
N LEU A 46 12.41 -1.09 -26.30
CA LEU A 46 13.76 -1.13 -26.85
C LEU A 46 13.64 -1.09 -28.39
N GLY A 47 14.07 0.02 -29.00
CA GLY A 47 14.03 0.24 -30.45
C GLY A 47 14.00 1.74 -30.81
N LYS A 48 14.39 2.10 -32.05
CA LYS A 48 14.18 3.46 -32.58
C LYS A 48 12.68 3.67 -32.82
N GLU A 49 12.21 4.91 -32.66
CA GLU A 49 10.79 5.31 -32.76
C GLU A 49 10.10 4.91 -34.08
N THR A 50 10.88 4.60 -35.11
CA THR A 50 10.45 4.22 -36.47
C THR A 50 10.25 2.72 -36.70
N ASP A 51 10.66 1.85 -35.77
CA ASP A 51 10.54 0.40 -35.95
C ASP A 51 9.18 -0.12 -35.44
N ARG A 52 8.40 -0.74 -36.33
CA ARG A 52 7.12 -1.40 -35.98
C ARG A 52 7.32 -2.62 -35.06
N ASP A 53 8.53 -3.15 -34.97
CA ASP A 53 8.92 -4.33 -34.17
C ASP A 53 9.69 -3.99 -32.88
N ALA A 54 9.45 -2.81 -32.28
CA ALA A 54 10.10 -2.44 -31.02
C ALA A 54 9.76 -3.45 -29.90
N LYS A 55 10.76 -4.19 -29.42
CA LYS A 55 10.61 -5.17 -28.34
C LYS A 55 10.27 -4.47 -27.03
N VAL A 56 9.13 -4.84 -26.44
CA VAL A 56 8.69 -4.33 -25.13
C VAL A 56 9.19 -5.28 -24.04
N VAL A 57 10.14 -4.84 -23.23
CA VAL A 57 10.65 -5.61 -22.10
C VAL A 57 10.03 -5.09 -20.81
N LYS A 58 9.54 -6.01 -19.97
CA LYS A 58 9.07 -5.70 -18.62
C LYS A 58 10.27 -5.73 -17.67
N LYS A 59 10.56 -4.61 -17.02
CA LYS A 59 11.62 -4.51 -16.00
C LYS A 59 10.99 -4.14 -14.67
N THR A 60 11.35 -4.88 -13.63
CA THR A 60 10.99 -4.55 -12.26
C THR A 60 11.95 -3.48 -11.76
N VAL A 61 11.42 -2.34 -11.34
CA VAL A 61 12.17 -1.19 -10.84
C VAL A 61 11.67 -0.81 -9.46
N PHE A 62 12.55 -0.24 -8.64
CA PHE A 62 12.19 0.33 -7.36
C PHE A 62 12.09 1.85 -7.51
N LEU A 63 10.93 2.43 -7.18
CA LEU A 63 10.67 3.86 -7.35
C LEU A 63 10.22 4.48 -6.04
N SER A 64 10.55 5.76 -5.88
CA SER A 64 10.01 6.64 -4.85
C SER A 64 9.15 7.70 -5.53
N ILE A 65 7.92 7.89 -5.07
CA ILE A 65 7.05 8.98 -5.53
C ILE A 65 6.69 9.90 -4.37
N ARG A 66 6.59 11.19 -4.65
CA ARG A 66 5.89 12.16 -3.79
C ARG A 66 4.41 12.11 -4.11
N VAL A 67 3.60 11.75 -3.12
CA VAL A 67 2.16 11.53 -3.27
C VAL A 67 1.45 12.82 -3.64
N ALA A 68 0.67 12.76 -4.71
CA ALA A 68 -0.28 13.79 -5.10
C ALA A 68 -1.70 13.48 -4.59
N GLY A 69 -2.06 12.20 -4.54
CA GLY A 69 -3.35 11.73 -4.02
C GLY A 69 -3.49 10.21 -4.08
N THR A 70 -4.56 9.72 -3.45
CA THR A 70 -4.95 8.31 -3.41
C THR A 70 -6.37 8.15 -3.98
N GLU A 71 -6.60 7.05 -4.68
CA GLU A 71 -7.92 6.71 -5.25
C GLU A 71 -8.18 5.22 -5.03
N PHE A 72 -9.27 4.90 -4.34
CA PHE A 72 -9.67 3.52 -4.11
C PHE A 72 -10.68 3.09 -5.18
N HIS A 73 -10.37 2.02 -5.91
CA HIS A 73 -11.28 1.45 -6.89
C HIS A 73 -12.01 0.25 -6.29
N GLU A 74 -13.21 0.50 -5.75
CA GLU A 74 -14.05 -0.49 -5.06
C GLU A 74 -14.34 -1.75 -5.88
N PHE A 75 -14.41 -1.64 -7.21
CA PHE A 75 -14.69 -2.80 -8.08
C PHE A 75 -13.48 -3.68 -8.38
N SER A 76 -12.27 -3.19 -8.10
CA SER A 76 -11.02 -3.89 -8.47
C SER A 76 -10.14 -4.20 -7.28
N ASP A 77 -10.57 -3.87 -6.06
CA ASP A 77 -9.80 -4.12 -4.83
C ASP A 77 -8.38 -3.56 -4.89
N VAL A 78 -8.25 -2.37 -5.48
CA VAL A 78 -6.96 -1.72 -5.74
C VAL A 78 -6.98 -0.30 -5.22
N LEU A 79 -5.99 0.02 -4.39
CA LEU A 79 -5.66 1.39 -4.02
C LEU A 79 -4.61 1.94 -4.99
N ARG A 80 -4.98 2.99 -5.73
CA ARG A 80 -4.05 3.75 -6.56
C ARG A 80 -3.43 4.88 -5.77
N VAL A 81 -2.11 4.89 -5.70
CA VAL A 81 -1.33 5.98 -5.08
C VAL A 81 -0.59 6.70 -6.18
N GLY A 82 -1.10 7.87 -6.57
CA GLY A 82 -0.56 8.69 -7.65
C GLY A 82 0.39 9.75 -7.14
N GLY A 83 1.45 10.04 -7.90
CA GLY A 83 2.42 11.04 -7.51
C GLY A 83 3.48 11.33 -8.54
N THR A 84 4.47 12.12 -8.14
CA THR A 84 5.62 12.51 -8.96
C THR A 84 6.86 11.76 -8.50
N VAL A 85 7.59 11.14 -9.43
CA VAL A 85 8.82 10.38 -9.14
C VAL A 85 9.89 11.31 -8.57
N THR A 86 10.35 11.01 -7.36
CA THR A 86 11.45 11.72 -6.70
C THR A 86 12.77 10.98 -6.86
N GLU A 87 12.74 9.64 -6.79
CA GLU A 87 13.91 8.77 -6.91
C GLU A 87 13.55 7.51 -7.69
N GLY A 88 14.52 7.00 -8.44
CA GLY A 88 14.38 5.81 -9.26
C GLY A 88 15.69 5.47 -9.96
N PRO A 89 15.74 4.34 -10.69
CA PRO A 89 16.89 3.98 -11.51
C PRO A 89 17.04 4.96 -12.69
N ASP A 90 18.23 5.01 -13.28
CA ASP A 90 18.61 6.00 -14.30
C ASP A 90 17.71 5.97 -15.56
N ASP A 91 17.04 4.85 -15.80
CA ASP A 91 16.06 4.66 -16.88
C ASP A 91 14.69 5.30 -16.60
N VAL A 92 14.50 5.90 -15.42
CA VAL A 92 13.28 6.61 -15.04
C VAL A 92 13.57 8.08 -14.75
N ALA A 93 13.07 8.96 -15.61
CA ALA A 93 13.20 10.39 -15.43
C ALA A 93 12.50 10.86 -14.14
N ARG A 94 13.26 11.56 -13.29
CA ARG A 94 12.74 12.28 -12.12
C ARG A 94 11.75 13.35 -12.57
N GLY A 95 10.73 13.60 -11.76
CA GLY A 95 9.68 14.56 -12.09
C GLY A 95 8.56 14.02 -12.98
N THR A 96 8.67 12.78 -13.48
CA THR A 96 7.56 12.14 -14.20
C THR A 96 6.45 11.68 -13.24
N HIS A 97 5.23 11.55 -13.75
CA HIS A 97 4.14 10.98 -12.98
C HIS A 97 4.20 9.45 -12.97
N HIS A 98 3.87 8.86 -11.82
CA HIS A 98 3.73 7.43 -11.66
C HIS A 98 2.64 7.12 -10.63
N THR A 99 1.94 6.02 -10.83
CA THR A 99 0.88 5.55 -9.94
C THR A 99 1.20 4.12 -9.50
N PHE A 100 1.34 3.92 -8.19
CA PHE A 100 1.37 2.58 -7.62
C PHE A 100 -0.04 2.02 -7.54
N SER A 101 -0.23 0.78 -7.96
CA SER A 101 -1.48 0.03 -7.75
C SER A 101 -1.22 -0.99 -6.65
N LEU A 102 -1.80 -0.77 -5.49
CA LEU A 102 -1.65 -1.61 -4.31
C LEU A 102 -2.83 -2.56 -4.22
N SER A 103 -2.53 -3.83 -3.97
CA SER A 103 -3.46 -4.95 -3.80
C SER A 103 -2.93 -5.88 -2.71
N PRO A 104 -3.74 -6.81 -2.16
CA PRO A 104 -3.25 -7.81 -1.22
C PRO A 104 -1.97 -8.50 -1.72
N GLY A 105 -0.96 -8.58 -0.86
CA GLY A 105 0.39 -9.05 -1.17
C GLY A 105 1.39 -7.95 -1.55
N SER A 106 0.93 -6.73 -1.84
CA SER A 106 1.79 -5.59 -2.16
C SER A 106 2.58 -5.13 -0.93
N ALA A 107 3.85 -4.79 -1.12
CA ALA A 107 4.70 -4.21 -0.09
C ALA A 107 5.20 -2.81 -0.49
N ILE A 108 5.07 -1.86 0.42
CA ILE A 108 5.49 -0.47 0.23
C ILE A 108 6.26 0.04 1.45
N THR A 109 7.10 1.04 1.22
CA THR A 109 7.65 1.89 2.27
C THR A 109 6.94 3.23 2.24
N LEU A 110 6.33 3.62 3.35
CA LEU A 110 5.74 4.94 3.55
C LEU A 110 6.67 5.78 4.40
N GLU A 111 7.08 6.93 3.88
CA GLU A 111 7.85 7.94 4.60
C GLU A 111 7.01 9.20 4.76
N LYS A 112 6.87 9.66 6.00
CA LYS A 112 6.19 10.91 6.34
C LYS A 112 7.18 11.91 6.91
N PRO A 113 7.05 13.22 6.62
CA PRO A 113 7.84 14.25 7.28
C PRO A 113 7.68 14.23 8.80
N LYS A 114 6.47 13.93 9.27
CA LYS A 114 6.14 13.80 10.68
C LYS A 114 5.08 12.74 10.88
N TRP A 115 5.31 11.87 11.86
CA TRP A 115 4.32 10.93 12.35
C TRP A 115 3.63 11.50 13.58
N TYR A 116 2.30 11.49 13.56
CA TYR A 116 1.47 11.87 14.69
C TYR A 116 0.91 10.61 15.37
N GLU A 117 0.43 10.76 16.59
CA GLU A 117 -0.10 9.63 17.37
C GLU A 117 -1.26 8.94 16.66
N PHE A 118 -2.16 9.70 16.03
CA PHE A 118 -3.28 9.13 15.28
C PHE A 118 -2.84 8.27 14.09
N HIS A 119 -1.70 8.58 13.45
CA HIS A 119 -1.14 7.73 12.40
C HIS A 119 -0.67 6.38 12.96
N LEU A 120 -0.06 6.40 14.15
CA LEU A 120 0.39 5.19 14.82
C LEU A 120 -0.79 4.35 15.28
N GLN A 121 -1.84 4.99 15.79
CA GLN A 121 -3.06 4.30 16.18
C GLN A 121 -3.71 3.60 14.99
N LYS A 122 -3.85 4.27 13.84
CA LYS A 122 -4.39 3.65 12.61
C LYS A 122 -3.58 2.43 12.16
N LEU A 123 -2.25 2.48 12.27
CA LEU A 123 -1.38 1.33 11.96
C LEU A 123 -1.64 0.14 12.90
N GLU A 124 -1.84 0.41 14.20
CA GLU A 124 -2.17 -0.65 15.16
C GLU A 124 -3.59 -1.19 14.97
N ASP A 125 -4.56 -0.34 14.61
CA ASP A 125 -5.93 -0.75 14.32
C ASP A 125 -5.98 -1.65 13.09
N ALA A 126 -5.29 -1.27 12.01
CA ALA A 126 -5.13 -2.08 10.81
C ALA A 126 -4.44 -3.43 11.07
N ARG A 127 -3.57 -3.51 12.08
CA ARG A 127 -2.93 -4.77 12.49
C ARG A 127 -3.90 -5.68 13.25
N LYS A 128 -4.87 -5.13 13.97
CA LYS A 128 -5.85 -5.88 14.78
C LYS A 128 -7.07 -6.33 13.98
N ALA A 129 -7.39 -5.62 12.90
CA ALA A 129 -8.54 -5.92 12.05
C ALA A 129 -8.52 -7.36 11.47
N ASP A 130 -7.34 -7.97 11.32
CA ASP A 130 -7.19 -9.35 10.80
C ASP A 130 -7.72 -10.46 11.74
N ALA A 131 -8.11 -10.13 12.98
CA ALA A 131 -8.71 -11.10 13.89
C ALA A 131 -10.24 -10.86 13.99
N PRO A 132 -11.07 -11.51 13.16
CA PRO A 132 -12.51 -11.48 13.36
C PRO A 132 -12.81 -12.13 14.72
N GLN A 133 -13.20 -11.31 15.69
CA GLN A 133 -13.70 -11.82 16.97
C GLN A 133 -15.16 -12.22 16.78
N LEU A 134 -15.40 -13.46 16.40
CA LEU A 134 -16.74 -14.00 16.30
C LEU A 134 -17.18 -14.49 17.69
N ILE A 135 -18.21 -13.87 18.25
CA ILE A 135 -18.88 -14.40 19.45
C ILE A 135 -20.08 -15.21 18.99
N VAL A 136 -20.05 -16.52 19.23
CA VAL A 136 -21.18 -17.41 18.99
C VAL A 136 -21.96 -17.56 20.30
N CYS A 137 -23.25 -17.27 20.26
CA CYS A 137 -24.18 -17.57 21.35
C CYS A 137 -25.02 -18.79 20.97
N ALA A 138 -24.90 -19.86 21.75
CA ALA A 138 -25.80 -20.99 21.71
C ALA A 138 -26.73 -20.90 22.92
N HIS A 139 -28.05 -20.85 22.71
CA HIS A 139 -29.00 -20.72 23.81
C HIS A 139 -30.20 -21.65 23.67
N ASP A 140 -30.80 -22.01 24.80
CA ASP A 140 -32.09 -22.66 24.90
C ASP A 140 -33.05 -21.85 25.80
N ARG A 141 -34.07 -22.49 26.41
CA ARG A 141 -35.05 -21.81 27.27
C ARG A 141 -34.50 -21.41 28.64
N SER A 142 -33.45 -22.06 29.13
CA SER A 142 -32.93 -21.89 30.49
C SER A 142 -31.50 -21.35 30.52
N GLU A 143 -30.71 -21.58 29.47
CA GLU A 143 -29.29 -21.25 29.47
C GLU A 143 -28.84 -20.63 28.13
N ALA A 144 -27.79 -19.84 28.21
CA ALA A 144 -27.07 -19.31 27.07
C ALA A 144 -25.56 -19.45 27.30
N VAL A 145 -24.85 -19.95 26.29
CA VAL A 145 -23.41 -20.15 26.31
C VAL A 145 -22.78 -19.30 25.21
N PHE A 146 -21.79 -18.51 25.60
CA PHE A 146 -21.02 -17.66 24.70
C PHE A 146 -19.66 -18.29 24.43
N PHE A 147 -19.33 -18.45 23.15
CA PHE A 147 -18.03 -18.90 22.69
C PHE A 147 -17.36 -17.78 21.92
N LEU A 148 -16.11 -17.47 22.26
CA LEU A 148 -15.26 -16.64 21.43
C LEU A 148 -14.53 -17.55 20.44
N VAL A 149 -14.88 -17.44 19.17
CA VAL A 149 -14.15 -18.07 18.06
C VAL A 149 -13.05 -17.10 17.65
N LYS A 150 -11.80 -17.52 17.84
CA LYS A 150 -10.59 -16.80 17.45
C LYS A 150 -10.05 -17.35 16.14
#